data_AF-A0A537IX24-F1
#
_entry.id   AF-A0A537IX24-F1
#
_cell.length_a   1.000
_cell.length_b   1.000
_cell.length_c   1.000
_cell.angle_alpha   90.00
_cell.angle_beta   90.00
_cell.angle_gamma   90.00
#
_symmetry.space_group_name_H-M   'P 1'
#
loop_
_entity.id
_entity.type
_entity.pdbx_description
1 polymer ?
#
loop_
_entity_poly.entity_id
_entity_poly.type
_entity_poly.pdbx_seq_one_letter_code
_entity_poly.pdbx_strand_id
1 'polypeptide(L)'
;KNDAAVRRNVIIVASAISAMAGALLTFYVGAVNAETWTRITWTFWIWVMVIIGGAANNAGVALGAFSFTFLFKTVDLVKFYFQGYIPFDVNWLEYLMFAALLILILAYRPGGILPEKSSATLPWRTIAQIVQSESSSPNVSALLSTPAEKIDQTEKPG
;
A
#
# COMPACT_ATOMS: atom_id res chain seq x y z
N LYS A 1 -24.54 6.37 8.32
CA LYS A 1 -23.49 7.17 7.63
C LYS A 1 -23.61 6.83 6.16
N ASN A 2 -23.66 7.80 5.24
CA ASN A 2 -23.87 7.51 3.81
C ASN A 2 -22.54 7.16 3.13
N ASP A 3 -22.13 5.90 3.24
CA ASP A 3 -20.81 5.44 2.77
C ASP A 3 -20.64 5.59 1.25
N ALA A 4 -21.73 5.44 0.49
CA ALA A 4 -21.76 5.68 -0.94
C ALA A 4 -21.40 7.14 -1.31
N ALA A 5 -21.90 8.11 -0.54
CA ALA A 5 -21.61 9.53 -0.78
C ALA A 5 -20.14 9.87 -0.47
N VAL A 6 -19.58 9.29 0.60
CA VAL A 6 -18.16 9.47 0.95
C VAL A 6 -17.25 8.90 -0.14
N ARG A 7 -17.49 7.65 -0.57
CA ARG A 7 -16.72 7.03 -1.66
C ARG A 7 -16.79 7.84 -2.96
N ARG A 8 -17.99 8.31 -3.32
CA ARG A 8 -18.18 9.16 -4.50
C ARG A 8 -17.33 10.43 -4.42
N ASN A 9 -17.38 11.14 -3.29
CA ASN A 9 -16.64 12.38 -3.12
C ASN A 9 -15.12 12.15 -3.20
N VAL A 10 -14.61 11.07 -2.57
CA VAL A 10 -13.19 10.72 -2.63
C VAL A 10 -12.75 10.44 -4.07
N ILE A 11 -13.53 9.66 -4.83
CA ILE A 11 -13.21 9.35 -6.23
C ILE A 11 -13.22 10.62 -7.08
N ILE A 12 -14.23 11.49 -6.92
CA ILE A 12 -14.31 12.75 -7.69
C ILE A 12 -13.07 13.63 -7.42
N VAL A 13 -12.69 13.80 -6.16
CA VAL A 13 -11.52 14.61 -5.78
C VAL A 13 -10.22 14.00 -6.32
N ALA A 14 -10.03 12.68 -6.17
CA ALA A 14 -8.84 11.99 -6.66
C ALA A 14 -8.71 12.06 -8.19
N SER A 15 -9.82 11.91 -8.93
CA SER A 15 -9.86 12.02 -10.39
C SER A 15 -9.55 13.45 -10.85
N ALA A 16 -10.08 14.47 -10.17
CA ALA A 16 -9.80 15.87 -10.51
C ALA A 16 -8.31 16.21 -10.36
N ILE A 17 -7.69 15.79 -9.25
CA ILE A 17 -6.25 16.00 -9.00
C ILE A 17 -5.42 15.25 -10.03
N SER A 18 -5.75 13.98 -10.32
CA SER A 18 -5.03 13.17 -11.32
C SER A 18 -5.12 13.76 -12.73
N ALA A 19 -6.30 14.25 -13.13
CA ALA A 19 -6.51 14.90 -14.43
C ALA A 19 -5.67 16.17 -14.57
N MET A 20 -5.64 17.01 -13.52
CA MET A 20 -4.85 18.23 -13.50
C MET A 20 -3.34 17.93 -13.55
N ALA A 21 -2.86 16.94 -12.79
CA ALA A 21 -1.47 16.50 -12.84
C ALA A 21 -1.06 15.99 -14.23
N GLY A 22 -1.92 15.19 -14.88
CA GLY A 22 -1.66 14.68 -16.23
C GLY A 22 -1.64 15.78 -17.31
N ALA A 23 -2.54 16.76 -17.22
CA ALA A 23 -2.56 17.91 -18.11
C ALA A 23 -1.27 18.73 -17.97
N LEU A 24 -0.86 19.02 -16.72
CA LEU A 24 0.35 19.79 -16.44
C LEU A 24 1.62 19.05 -16.91
N LEU A 25 1.68 17.74 -16.70
CA LEU A 25 2.78 16.90 -17.19
C LEU A 25 2.90 16.95 -18.72
N THR A 26 1.77 16.87 -19.43
CA THR A 26 1.77 16.93 -20.90
C THR A 26 2.33 18.26 -21.41
N PHE A 27 1.94 19.36 -20.76
CA PHE A 27 2.50 20.68 -21.08
C PHE A 27 3.99 20.80 -20.74
N TYR A 28 4.44 20.16 -19.65
CA TYR A 28 5.85 20.17 -19.25
C TYR A 28 6.74 19.38 -20.22
N VAL A 29 6.32 18.18 -20.63
CA VAL A 29 7.13 17.30 -21.48
C VAL A 29 7.09 17.77 -22.95
N GLY A 30 6.02 18.41 -23.40
CA GLY A 30 5.89 18.98 -24.74
C GLY A 30 5.72 17.96 -25.88
N ALA A 31 6.14 16.71 -25.69
CA ALA A 31 5.94 15.59 -26.61
C ALA A 31 5.80 14.26 -25.86
N VAL A 32 4.93 13.36 -26.33
CA VAL A 32 4.77 12.04 -25.72
C VAL A 32 5.71 11.04 -26.40
N ASN A 33 6.75 10.62 -25.68
CA ASN A 33 7.72 9.60 -26.09
C ASN A 33 7.66 8.40 -25.15
N ALA A 34 7.87 7.19 -25.68
CA ALA A 34 7.81 5.95 -24.89
C ALA A 34 8.92 5.87 -23.83
N GLU A 35 10.04 6.55 -24.05
CA GLU A 35 11.20 6.54 -23.15
C GLU A 35 10.98 7.33 -21.86
N THR A 36 10.05 8.30 -21.82
CA THR A 36 9.74 9.07 -20.60
C THR A 36 8.99 8.25 -19.56
N TRP A 37 8.31 7.18 -19.97
CA TRP A 37 7.45 6.36 -19.11
C TRP A 37 8.17 5.14 -18.54
N THR A 38 9.33 5.35 -17.94
CA THR A 38 10.09 4.24 -17.35
C THR A 38 9.39 3.67 -16.12
N ARG A 39 9.45 2.35 -15.95
CA ARG A 39 8.83 1.66 -14.82
C ARG A 39 9.39 2.15 -13.48
N ILE A 40 10.68 2.49 -13.44
CA ILE A 40 11.40 2.94 -12.25
C ILE A 40 10.78 4.22 -11.68
N THR A 41 10.60 5.24 -12.52
CA THR A 41 10.11 6.55 -12.07
C THR A 41 8.61 6.53 -11.76
N TRP A 42 7.80 5.83 -12.57
CA TRP A 42 6.34 5.95 -12.52
C TRP A 42 5.63 4.95 -11.62
N THR A 43 6.29 3.85 -11.22
CA THR A 43 5.67 2.81 -10.39
C THR A 43 6.51 2.50 -9.18
N PHE A 44 7.80 2.17 -9.36
CA PHE A 44 8.66 1.76 -8.26
C PHE A 44 8.92 2.87 -7.24
N TRP A 45 9.22 4.11 -7.66
CA TRP A 45 9.43 5.20 -6.71
C TRP A 45 8.21 5.45 -5.82
N ILE A 46 7.00 5.45 -6.39
CA ILE A 46 5.76 5.64 -5.63
C ILE A 46 5.58 4.50 -4.62
N TRP A 47 5.79 3.25 -5.05
CA TRP A 47 5.74 2.10 -4.14
C TRP A 47 6.75 2.23 -2.99
N VAL A 48 7.97 2.70 -3.26
CA VAL A 48 8.98 2.91 -2.21
C VAL A 48 8.56 3.99 -1.23
N MET A 49 8.06 5.13 -1.70
CA MET A 49 7.52 6.17 -0.83
C MET A 49 6.45 5.63 0.12
N VAL A 50 5.54 4.79 -0.39
CA VAL A 50 4.46 4.17 0.40
C VAL A 50 5.01 3.12 1.37
N ILE A 51 5.95 2.28 0.95
CA ILE A 51 6.56 1.25 1.81
C ILE A 51 7.36 1.89 2.95
N ILE A 52 8.13 2.96 2.68
CA ILE A 52 8.84 3.74 3.70
C ILE A 52 7.85 4.30 4.72
N GLY A 53 6.78 4.93 4.23
CA GLY A 53 5.79 5.56 5.08
C GLY A 53 4.93 4.59 5.89
N GLY A 54 4.75 3.37 5.37
CA GLY A 54 3.80 2.38 5.86
C GLY A 54 2.45 2.56 5.18
N ALA A 55 2.00 1.53 4.45
CA ALA A 55 0.73 1.54 3.71
C ALA A 55 -0.51 1.69 4.62
N ALA A 56 -0.36 1.50 5.93
CA ALA A 56 -1.44 1.45 6.91
C ALA A 56 -1.74 2.80 7.62
N ASN A 57 -1.03 3.89 7.30
CA ASN A 57 -1.33 5.21 7.88
C ASN A 57 -1.02 6.38 6.92
N ASN A 58 -2.01 7.24 6.68
CA ASN A 58 -1.90 8.40 5.77
C ASN A 58 -0.77 9.37 6.17
N ALA A 59 -0.56 9.60 7.47
CA ALA A 59 0.52 10.47 7.94
C ALA A 59 1.92 9.82 7.75
N GLY A 60 1.98 8.49 7.85
CA GLY A 60 3.18 7.72 7.55
C GLY A 60 3.54 7.84 6.06
N VAL A 61 2.58 7.62 5.16
CA VAL A 61 2.77 7.78 3.71
C VAL A 61 3.26 9.18 3.35
N ALA A 62 2.70 10.24 3.95
CA ALA A 62 3.15 11.61 3.72
C ALA A 62 4.61 11.84 4.17
N LEU A 63 5.00 11.33 5.35
CA LEU A 63 6.37 11.41 5.84
C LEU A 63 7.34 10.57 5.00
N GLY A 64 6.90 9.40 4.52
CA GLY A 64 7.66 8.53 3.63
C GLY A 64 7.92 9.18 2.28
N ALA A 65 6.90 9.78 1.67
CA ALA A 65 7.03 10.55 0.43
C ALA A 65 7.99 11.73 0.60
N PHE A 66 7.87 12.48 1.70
CA PHE A 66 8.77 13.59 1.99
C PHE A 66 10.22 13.13 2.18
N SER A 67 10.45 12.11 3.02
CA SER A 67 11.78 11.60 3.34
C SER A 67 12.48 11.01 2.12
N PHE A 68 11.75 10.22 1.31
CA PHE A 68 12.27 9.68 0.06
C PHE A 68 12.63 10.80 -0.91
N THR A 69 11.72 11.75 -1.13
CA THR A 69 11.97 12.87 -2.06
C THR A 69 13.16 13.70 -1.62
N PHE A 70 13.29 13.97 -0.32
CA PHE A 70 14.41 14.69 0.25
C PHE A 70 15.74 13.96 0.06
N LEU A 71 15.80 12.68 0.41
CA LEU A 71 17.01 11.87 0.24
C LEU A 71 17.38 11.75 -1.25
N PHE A 72 16.41 11.42 -2.08
CA PHE A 72 16.58 11.29 -3.52
C PHE A 72 17.12 12.58 -4.13
N LYS A 73 16.53 13.74 -3.78
CA LYS A 73 16.99 15.02 -4.32
C LYS A 73 18.37 15.42 -3.80
N THR A 74 18.68 15.07 -2.55
CA THR A 74 20.02 15.29 -1.98
C THR A 74 21.08 14.50 -2.75
N VAL A 75 20.80 13.23 -3.06
CA VAL A 75 21.69 12.36 -3.83
C VAL A 75 21.85 12.88 -5.26
N ASP A 76 20.76 13.29 -5.90
CA ASP A 76 20.76 13.88 -7.24
C ASP A 76 21.66 15.14 -7.34
N LEU A 77 21.71 15.96 -6.29
CA LEU A 77 22.59 17.12 -6.23
C LEU A 77 24.06 16.75 -5.96
N VAL A 78 24.27 15.73 -5.13
CA VAL A 78 25.61 15.33 -4.68
C VAL A 78 26.34 14.45 -5.70
N LYS A 79 25.62 13.69 -6.54
CA LYS A 79 26.22 12.71 -7.47
C LYS A 79 27.23 13.31 -8.45
N PHE A 80 27.03 14.57 -8.87
CA PHE A 80 27.93 15.26 -9.80
C PHE A 80 29.31 15.55 -9.20
N TYR A 81 29.44 15.66 -7.88
CA TYR A 81 30.75 15.83 -7.23
C TYR A 81 31.61 14.57 -7.28
N PHE A 82 30.98 13.40 -7.44
CA PHE A 82 31.68 12.10 -7.49
C PHE A 82 32.03 11.65 -8.92
N GLN A 83 31.67 12.44 -9.94
CA GLN A 83 31.90 12.11 -11.34
C GLN A 83 33.38 11.91 -11.70
N GLY A 84 34.31 12.50 -10.93
CA GLY A 84 35.76 12.33 -11.13
C GLY A 84 36.40 11.17 -10.34
N TYR A 85 35.70 10.55 -9.39
CA TYR A 85 36.25 9.52 -8.51
C TYR A 85 35.79 8.09 -8.86
N ILE A 86 34.71 7.98 -9.63
CA ILE A 86 34.02 6.72 -9.87
C ILE A 86 34.21 6.30 -11.34
N PRO A 87 34.59 5.05 -11.65
CA PRO A 87 34.84 4.59 -13.02
C PRO A 87 33.56 4.23 -13.80
N PHE A 88 32.39 4.65 -13.34
CA PHE A 88 31.09 4.37 -13.95
C PHE A 88 30.21 5.63 -13.97
N ASP A 89 29.18 5.62 -14.83
CA ASP A 89 28.28 6.76 -14.98
C ASP A 89 27.53 7.06 -13.68
N VAL A 90 27.59 8.32 -13.23
CA VAL A 90 26.93 8.80 -12.01
C VAL A 90 25.42 8.56 -12.01
N ASN A 91 24.79 8.40 -13.18
CA ASN A 91 23.38 8.03 -13.29
C ASN A 91 23.09 6.64 -12.70
N TRP A 92 24.07 5.73 -12.66
CA TRP A 92 23.89 4.40 -12.08
C TRP A 92 23.91 4.41 -10.56
N LEU A 93 24.54 5.42 -9.97
CA LEU A 93 24.58 5.60 -8.52
C LEU A 93 23.17 5.80 -7.95
N GLU A 94 22.30 6.47 -8.70
CA GLU A 94 20.90 6.68 -8.35
C GLU A 94 20.12 5.37 -8.25
N TYR A 95 20.29 4.48 -9.24
CA TYR A 95 19.65 3.15 -9.23
C TYR A 95 20.21 2.26 -8.11
N LEU A 96 21.52 2.32 -7.86
CA LEU A 96 22.16 1.56 -6.78
C LEU A 96 21.67 2.05 -5.40
N MET A 97 21.57 3.36 -5.22
CA MET A 97 21.03 3.97 -4.01
C MET A 97 19.56 3.63 -3.82
N PHE A 98 18.77 3.64 -4.87
CA PHE A 98 17.37 3.22 -4.83
C PHE A 98 17.24 1.75 -4.39
N ALA A 99 18.01 0.85 -5.00
CA ALA A 99 18.00 -0.57 -4.67
C ALA A 99 18.46 -0.82 -3.23
N ALA A 100 19.53 -0.16 -2.81
CA ALA A 100 20.03 -0.23 -1.45
C ALA A 100 19.00 0.31 -0.43
N LEU A 101 18.35 1.43 -0.74
CA LEU A 101 17.31 2.02 0.10
C LEU A 101 16.14 1.04 0.26
N LEU A 102 15.64 0.48 -0.84
CA LEU A 102 14.59 -0.53 -0.84
C LEU A 102 14.94 -1.73 0.04
N ILE A 103 16.15 -2.28 -0.13
CA ILE A 103 16.64 -3.42 0.67
C ILE A 103 16.74 -3.03 2.15
N LEU A 104 17.27 -1.84 2.46
CA LEU A 104 17.39 -1.34 3.82
C LEU A 104 16.02 -1.27 4.51
N ILE A 105 15.00 -0.77 3.83
CA ILE A 105 13.64 -0.65 4.42
C ILE A 105 13.03 -2.02 4.67
N LEU A 106 13.13 -2.92 3.68
CA LEU A 106 12.66 -4.29 3.81
C LEU A 106 13.38 -5.05 4.94
N ALA A 107 14.69 -4.81 5.10
CA ALA A 107 15.51 -5.45 6.12
C ALA A 107 15.25 -4.91 7.53
N TYR A 108 15.11 -3.60 7.70
CA TYR A 108 15.01 -2.98 9.03
C TYR A 108 13.57 -2.89 9.55
N ARG A 109 12.55 -2.76 8.70
CA ARG A 109 11.14 -2.70 9.14
C ARG A 109 10.14 -2.98 8.00
N PRO A 110 9.76 -4.25 7.75
CA PRO A 110 8.75 -4.59 6.73
C PRO A 110 7.34 -4.07 7.06
N GLY A 111 7.09 -3.60 8.28
CA GLY A 111 5.81 -3.02 8.72
C GLY A 111 5.65 -1.50 8.54
N GLY A 112 6.64 -0.80 8.01
CA GLY A 112 6.63 0.67 7.87
C GLY A 112 6.88 1.45 9.19
N ILE A 113 7.03 2.77 9.10
CA ILE A 113 7.33 3.64 10.27
C ILE A 113 6.21 3.61 11.32
N LEU A 114 4.95 3.42 10.90
CA LEU A 114 3.78 3.30 11.77
C LEU A 114 2.99 2.01 11.46
N PRO A 115 3.19 0.93 12.23
CA PRO A 115 2.41 -0.29 12.12
C PRO A 115 0.94 -0.06 12.49
N GLU A 116 0.07 -0.79 11.79
CA GLU A 116 -1.38 -0.76 11.82
C GLU A 116 -2.00 -0.71 13.24
N LYS A 117 -2.99 0.17 13.46
CA LYS A 117 -4.05 -0.09 14.45
C LYS A 117 -5.08 -0.97 13.76
N SER A 118 -5.17 -2.23 14.16
CA SER A 118 -6.22 -3.17 13.78
C SER A 118 -7.58 -2.46 13.77
N SER A 119 -8.15 -2.27 12.59
CA SER A 119 -9.54 -1.87 12.48
C SER A 119 -10.35 -3.08 12.90
N ALA A 120 -10.80 -3.12 14.16
CA ALA A 120 -11.69 -4.15 14.65
C ALA A 120 -12.93 -4.19 13.74
N THR A 121 -13.00 -5.22 12.89
CA THR A 121 -13.98 -5.33 11.81
C THR A 121 -15.42 -5.30 12.33
N LEU A 122 -15.66 -5.73 13.57
CA LEU A 122 -16.94 -5.60 14.26
C LEU A 122 -16.73 -5.42 15.78
N PRO A 123 -17.50 -4.55 16.45
CA PRO A 123 -17.55 -4.55 17.90
C PRO A 123 -18.15 -5.88 18.38
N TRP A 124 -17.57 -6.49 19.43
CA TRP A 124 -17.94 -7.82 19.94
C TRP A 124 -19.45 -8.00 20.20
N ARG A 125 -20.17 -6.90 20.47
CA ARG A 125 -21.62 -6.88 20.64
C ARG A 125 -22.38 -7.26 19.36
N THR A 126 -21.90 -6.84 18.19
CA THR A 126 -22.51 -7.18 16.89
C THR A 126 -22.25 -8.64 16.54
N ILE A 127 -21.07 -9.18 16.86
CA ILE A 127 -20.78 -10.61 16.69
C ILE A 127 -21.66 -11.46 17.60
N ALA A 128 -21.81 -11.07 18.87
CA ALA A 128 -22.69 -11.78 19.81
C ALA A 128 -24.15 -11.81 19.32
N GLN A 129 -24.65 -10.71 18.73
CA GLN A 129 -26.01 -10.65 18.18
C GLN A 129 -26.19 -11.55 16.95
N ILE A 130 -25.19 -11.63 16.05
CA ILE A 130 -25.23 -12.52 14.89
C ILE A 130 -25.25 -13.98 15.34
N VAL A 131 -24.35 -14.37 16.25
CA VAL A 131 -24.29 -15.73 16.82
C VAL A 131 -25.59 -16.10 17.55
N GLN A 132 -26.15 -15.18 18.34
CA GLN A 132 -27.42 -15.40 19.04
C GLN A 132 -28.59 -15.58 18.06
N SER A 133 -28.64 -14.77 16.99
CA SER A 133 -29.67 -14.86 15.95
C SER A 133 -29.58 -16.16 15.14
N GLU A 134 -28.37 -16.68 14.96
CA GLU A 134 -28.10 -17.94 14.26
C GLU A 134 -28.44 -19.16 15.14
N SER A 135 -28.15 -19.11 16.45
CA SER A 135 -28.56 -20.16 17.41
C SER A 135 -30.07 -20.28 17.61
N SER A 136 -30.81 -19.20 17.35
CA SER A 136 -32.29 -19.15 17.43
C SER A 136 -32.97 -19.67 16.16
N SER A 137 -32.21 -19.97 15.11
CA SER A 137 -32.74 -20.49 13.86
C SER A 137 -32.95 -22.02 13.94
N PRO A 138 -34.15 -22.53 13.61
CA PRO A 138 -34.50 -23.95 13.80
C PRO A 138 -33.57 -24.94 13.09
N ASN A 139 -32.93 -24.51 11.99
CA ASN A 139 -32.00 -25.33 11.21
C ASN A 139 -30.61 -25.49 11.87
N VAL A 140 -30.16 -24.51 12.67
CA VAL A 140 -28.82 -24.51 13.30
C VAL A 140 -28.88 -25.21 14.66
N SER A 141 -29.97 -25.02 15.41
CA SER A 141 -30.21 -25.76 16.65
C SER A 141 -30.18 -27.27 16.43
N ALA A 142 -30.66 -27.76 15.28
CA ALA A 142 -30.59 -29.17 14.90
C ALA A 142 -29.15 -29.67 14.68
N LEU A 143 -28.27 -28.83 14.11
CA LEU A 143 -26.85 -29.14 13.91
C LEU A 143 -26.07 -29.15 15.23
N LEU A 144 -26.38 -28.22 16.15
CA LEU A 144 -25.73 -28.12 17.46
C LEU A 144 -26.24 -29.15 18.48
N SER A 145 -27.47 -29.67 18.31
CA SER A 145 -28.00 -30.78 19.10
C SER A 145 -27.50 -32.15 18.63
N THR A 146 -26.85 -32.22 17.47
CA THR A 146 -26.26 -33.46 16.98
C THR A 146 -24.95 -33.68 17.74
N PRO A 147 -24.79 -34.81 18.47
CA PRO A 147 -23.58 -35.08 19.23
C PRO A 147 -22.36 -35.02 18.30
N ALA A 148 -21.28 -34.34 18.74
CA ALA A 148 -20.03 -34.16 18.00
C ALA A 148 -19.36 -35.47 17.54
N GLU A 149 -19.84 -36.61 18.00
CA GLU A 149 -19.43 -37.95 17.61
C GLU A 149 -19.91 -38.36 16.20
N LYS A 150 -20.96 -37.73 15.65
CA LYS A 150 -21.57 -38.15 14.37
C LYS A 150 -21.02 -37.43 13.13
N ILE A 151 -20.29 -36.33 13.31
CA ILE A 151 -19.72 -35.51 12.23
C ILE A 151 -18.39 -36.07 11.68
N ASP A 152 -17.66 -36.87 12.47
CA ASP A 152 -16.41 -37.54 12.05
C ASP A 152 -16.68 -38.76 11.13
N GLN A 153 -17.88 -39.35 11.19
CA GLN A 153 -18.23 -40.54 10.39
C GLN A 153 -18.75 -40.22 8.99
N THR A 154 -19.03 -38.95 8.68
CA THR A 154 -19.51 -38.52 7.35
C THR A 154 -18.41 -38.00 6.42
N GLU A 155 -17.16 -37.88 6.91
CA GLU A 155 -16.02 -37.34 6.16
C GLU A 155 -14.91 -38.39 5.89
N LYS A 156 -15.27 -39.67 5.74
CA LYS A 156 -14.32 -40.70 5.29
C LYS A 156 -14.76 -41.26 3.94
N PRO A 157 -14.04 -40.96 2.83
CA PRO A 157 -14.26 -41.68 1.57
C PRO A 157 -13.53 -43.03 1.65
N GLY A 158 -14.28 -44.13 1.52
CA GLY A 158 -13.75 -45.49 1.40
C GLY A 158 -14.20 -46.43 2.50
#